data_AF-A0A533WVM8-F1
#
_entry.id   AF-A0A533WVM8-F1
#
_cell.length_a   1.000
_cell.length_b   1.000
_cell.length_c   1.000
_cell.angle_alpha   90.00
_cell.angle_beta   90.00
_cell.angle_gamma   90.00
#
_symmetry.space_group_name_H-M   'P 1'
#
loop_
_entity.id
_entity.type
_entity.pdbx_description
1 polymer ?
#
loop_
_entity_poly.entity_id
_entity_poly.type
_entity_poly.pdbx_seq_one_letter_code
_entity_poly.pdbx_strand_id
1 'polypeptide(L)'
;MAATKIASSLMRNDVLLEIATFLARRWSGNNRVVIILMPDKVPTAKPDKNQITLPLLNYYPGTDFQKYRQWRVALWYESTRMKHSTKVLSYEHAFGFLLNTLETKRIEILGLREWEGMGSELVFNEGISWMSRQLLNSIYGRYKIAEAFSQYFLTGYLKGELFGGEFDKVKRATDY
;
A
#
# COMPACT_ATOMS: atom_id res chain seq x y z
N MET A 1 7.28 31.56 32.18
CA MET A 1 7.14 31.33 30.73
C MET A 1 6.59 29.92 30.57
N ALA A 2 5.27 29.79 30.43
CA ALA A 2 4.62 28.48 30.35
C ALA A 2 4.86 27.89 28.96
N ALA A 3 5.55 26.76 28.89
CA ALA A 3 5.67 26.00 27.66
C ALA A 3 4.27 25.53 27.26
N THR A 4 3.68 26.18 26.26
CA THR A 4 2.47 25.71 25.60
C THR A 4 2.80 24.34 25.03
N LYS A 5 2.31 23.29 25.69
CA LYS A 5 2.31 21.93 25.17
C LYS A 5 1.52 22.03 23.86
N ILE A 6 2.21 22.09 22.71
CA ILE A 6 1.57 21.96 21.41
C ILE A 6 0.95 20.56 21.45
N ALA A 7 -0.35 20.49 21.72
CA ALA A 7 -1.08 19.24 21.68
C ALA A 7 -0.79 18.62 20.31
N SER A 8 -0.23 17.41 20.29
CA SER A 8 -0.08 16.65 19.05
C SER A 8 -1.47 16.49 18.46
N SER A 9 -1.79 17.34 17.48
CA SER A 9 -3.08 17.35 16.81
C SER A 9 -3.09 16.15 15.87
N LEU A 10 -3.32 14.96 16.42
CA LEU A 10 -3.74 13.82 15.62
C LEU A 10 -5.00 14.26 14.89
N MET A 11 -4.99 14.20 13.55
CA MET A 11 -6.16 14.59 12.76
C MET A 11 -7.40 13.84 13.25
N ARG A 12 -8.52 14.56 13.42
CA ARG A 12 -9.75 13.95 13.90
C ARG A 12 -10.28 12.94 12.88
N ASN A 13 -10.79 11.82 13.37
CA ASN A 13 -11.22 10.71 12.54
C ASN A 13 -12.39 11.05 11.61
N ASP A 14 -13.27 11.98 12.01
CA ASP A 14 -14.37 12.48 11.18
C ASP A 14 -13.86 13.25 9.95
N VAL A 15 -12.88 14.14 10.14
CA VAL A 15 -12.24 14.87 9.04
C VAL A 15 -11.51 13.90 8.10
N LEU A 16 -10.80 12.90 8.66
CA LEU A 16 -10.15 11.86 7.85
C LEU A 16 -11.16 11.06 7.02
N LEU A 17 -12.32 10.72 7.59
CA LEU A 17 -13.37 9.99 6.89
C LEU A 17 -13.96 10.82 5.73
N GLU A 18 -14.17 12.11 5.93
CA GLU A 18 -14.64 13.02 4.87
C GLU A 18 -13.62 13.15 3.73
N ILE A 19 -12.35 13.40 4.07
CA ILE A 19 -11.24 13.46 3.11
C ILE A 19 -11.13 12.13 2.35
N ALA A 20 -11.19 11.00 3.06
CA ALA A 20 -11.13 9.67 2.46
C ALA A 20 -12.24 9.47 1.44
N THR A 21 -13.47 9.82 1.83
CA THR A 21 -14.66 9.63 1.02
C THR A 21 -14.59 10.48 -0.25
N PHE A 22 -14.19 11.75 -0.11
CA PHE A 22 -14.00 12.63 -1.25
C PHE A 22 -12.95 12.08 -2.21
N LEU A 23 -11.72 11.85 -1.72
CA LEU A 23 -10.60 11.41 -2.56
C LEU A 23 -10.87 10.06 -3.21
N ALA A 24 -11.43 9.09 -2.48
CA ALA A 24 -11.73 7.77 -3.01
C ALA A 24 -12.67 7.84 -4.20
N ARG A 25 -13.76 8.63 -4.09
CA ARG A 25 -14.73 8.79 -5.17
C ARG A 25 -14.12 9.52 -6.36
N ARG A 26 -13.26 10.50 -6.12
CA ARG A 26 -12.56 11.24 -7.18
C ARG A 26 -11.56 10.37 -7.93
N TRP A 27 -10.71 9.63 -7.23
CA TRP A 27 -9.70 8.76 -7.87
C TRP A 27 -10.32 7.53 -8.51
N SER A 28 -11.30 6.90 -7.85
CA SER A 28 -11.95 5.70 -8.41
C SER A 28 -12.95 6.01 -9.52
N GLY A 29 -13.46 7.24 -9.60
CA GLY A 29 -14.61 7.60 -10.43
C GLY A 29 -15.92 6.96 -9.97
N ASN A 30 -15.94 6.32 -8.79
CA ASN A 30 -17.09 5.58 -8.27
C ASN A 30 -17.70 6.30 -7.06
N ASN A 31 -18.83 6.97 -7.28
CA ASN A 31 -19.53 7.72 -6.23
C ASN A 31 -20.18 6.85 -5.14
N ARG A 32 -20.25 5.52 -5.33
CA ARG A 32 -20.83 4.57 -4.38
C ARG A 32 -19.81 4.04 -3.38
N VAL A 33 -18.54 4.45 -3.48
CA VAL A 33 -17.51 4.02 -2.54
C VAL A 33 -17.87 4.42 -1.12
N VAL A 34 -17.79 3.43 -0.22
CA VAL A 34 -17.96 3.55 1.22
C VAL A 34 -16.60 3.33 1.90
N ILE A 35 -16.20 4.28 2.74
CA ILE A 35 -14.98 4.19 3.53
C ILE A 35 -15.31 3.65 4.92
N ILE A 36 -14.52 2.70 5.38
CA ILE A 36 -14.56 2.21 6.76
C ILE A 36 -13.18 2.39 7.39
N LEU A 37 -13.12 3.17 8.46
CA LEU A 37 -11.92 3.30 9.29
C LEU A 37 -11.94 2.25 10.39
N MET A 38 -10.89 1.45 10.51
CA MET A 38 -10.76 0.42 11.56
C MET A 38 -9.35 0.47 12.18
N PRO A 39 -9.21 0.31 13.50
CA PRO A 39 -7.88 0.18 14.10
C PRO A 39 -7.19 -1.10 13.61
N ASP A 40 -5.86 -1.03 13.44
CA ASP A 40 -4.96 -2.16 13.18
C ASP A 40 -5.31 -3.04 11.96
N LYS A 41 -6.06 -2.49 11.00
CA LYS A 41 -6.46 -3.18 9.78
C LYS A 41 -5.63 -2.73 8.60
N VAL A 42 -4.99 -3.69 7.92
CA VAL A 42 -4.30 -3.43 6.65
C VAL A 42 -5.28 -2.80 5.64
N PRO A 43 -4.86 -1.79 4.85
CA PRO A 43 -5.65 -1.23 3.76
C PRO A 43 -6.21 -2.33 2.85
N THR A 44 -7.49 -2.26 2.51
CA THR A 44 -8.11 -3.26 1.64
C THR A 44 -9.34 -2.71 0.92
N ALA A 45 -9.37 -2.84 -0.40
CA ALA A 45 -10.56 -2.64 -1.22
C ALA A 45 -11.35 -3.94 -1.39
N LYS A 46 -12.66 -3.80 -1.50
CA LYS A 46 -13.60 -4.84 -1.92
C LYS A 46 -14.43 -4.27 -3.09
N PRO A 47 -13.95 -4.40 -4.34
CA PRO A 47 -14.63 -3.84 -5.51
C PRO A 47 -16.09 -4.31 -5.65
N ASP A 48 -16.36 -5.57 -5.32
CA ASP A 48 -17.69 -6.18 -5.30
C ASP A 48 -18.67 -5.48 -4.35
N LYS A 49 -18.16 -4.84 -3.28
CA LYS A 49 -18.96 -4.15 -2.26
C LYS A 49 -18.86 -2.63 -2.34
N ASN A 50 -18.11 -2.08 -3.29
CA ASN A 50 -17.75 -0.66 -3.32
C ASN A 50 -17.18 -0.18 -1.97
N GLN A 51 -16.41 -1.02 -1.28
CA GLN A 51 -15.94 -0.73 0.07
C GLN A 51 -14.42 -0.61 0.09
N ILE A 52 -13.91 0.42 0.76
CA ILE A 52 -12.48 0.54 1.10
C ILE A 52 -12.37 0.60 2.62
N THR A 53 -11.58 -0.30 3.19
CA THR A 53 -11.22 -0.29 4.61
C THR A 53 -9.81 0.26 4.76
N LEU A 54 -9.65 1.24 5.66
CA LEU A 54 -8.37 1.86 5.97
C LEU A 54 -8.08 1.81 7.47
N PRO A 55 -6.80 1.71 7.85
CA PRO A 55 -6.40 1.89 9.22
C PRO A 55 -6.55 3.35 9.68
N LEU A 56 -6.61 3.53 11.00
CA LEU A 56 -6.40 4.83 11.64
C LEU A 56 -4.92 5.27 11.51
N LEU A 57 -4.63 6.56 11.67
CA LEU A 57 -3.26 7.09 11.49
C LEU A 57 -2.22 6.48 12.44
N ASN A 58 -2.64 6.02 13.62
CA ASN A 58 -1.77 5.38 14.61
C ASN A 58 -1.19 4.03 14.15
N TYR A 59 -1.77 3.41 13.12
CA TYR A 59 -1.21 2.21 12.49
C TYR A 59 0.15 2.47 11.83
N TYR A 60 0.36 3.68 11.32
CA TYR A 60 1.56 4.03 10.58
C TYR A 60 2.66 4.55 11.51
N PRO A 61 3.94 4.24 11.24
CA PRO A 61 5.06 4.80 11.97
C PRO A 61 5.34 6.26 11.58
N GLY A 62 6.06 6.98 12.44
CA GLY A 62 6.57 8.33 12.19
C GLY A 62 5.74 9.46 12.81
N THR A 63 6.04 10.68 12.36
CA THR A 63 5.31 11.90 12.74
C THR A 63 3.89 11.91 12.18
N ASP A 64 3.01 12.74 12.73
CA ASP A 64 1.60 12.82 12.30
C ASP A 64 1.45 13.13 10.81
N PHE A 65 2.32 13.99 10.27
CA PHE A 65 2.34 14.27 8.83
C PHE A 65 2.82 13.08 8.00
N GLN A 66 3.88 12.38 8.43
CA GLN A 66 4.35 11.16 7.76
C GLN A 66 3.32 10.04 7.77
N LYS A 67 2.57 9.90 8.87
CA LYS A 67 1.44 8.96 8.98
C LYS A 67 0.33 9.29 7.99
N TYR A 68 -0.04 10.56 7.89
CA TYR A 68 -1.04 11.01 6.91
C TYR A 68 -0.60 10.74 5.47
N ARG A 69 0.66 11.00 5.13
CA ARG A 69 1.19 10.72 3.79
C ARG A 69 1.12 9.23 3.43
N GLN A 70 1.52 8.34 4.34
CA GLN A 70 1.37 6.88 4.15
C GLN A 70 -0.10 6.47 4.00
N TRP A 71 -0.97 6.99 4.87
CA TRP A 71 -2.41 6.74 4.81
C TRP A 71 -3.03 7.20 3.48
N ARG A 72 -2.59 8.36 2.96
CA ARG A 72 -3.04 8.89 1.67
C ARG A 72 -2.61 8.01 0.49
N VAL A 73 -1.38 7.48 0.53
CA VAL A 73 -0.89 6.52 -0.47
C VAL A 73 -1.69 5.23 -0.43
N ALA A 74 -1.95 4.69 0.77
CA ALA A 74 -2.80 3.52 0.94
C ALA A 74 -4.22 3.74 0.36
N LEU A 75 -4.84 4.87 0.71
CA LEU A 75 -6.15 5.25 0.17
C LEU A 75 -6.11 5.32 -1.36
N TRP A 76 -5.06 5.92 -1.94
CA TRP A 76 -4.91 6.03 -3.37
C TRP A 76 -4.83 4.67 -4.04
N TYR A 77 -3.97 3.75 -3.57
CA TYR A 77 -3.90 2.38 -4.11
C TYR A 77 -5.25 1.67 -4.07
N GLU A 78 -5.95 1.72 -2.94
CA GLU A 78 -7.27 1.07 -2.83
C GLU A 78 -8.33 1.71 -3.71
N SER A 79 -8.22 3.02 -3.96
CA SER A 79 -9.12 3.74 -4.88
C SER A 79 -8.83 3.41 -6.34
N THR A 80 -7.57 3.30 -6.71
CA THR A 80 -7.15 2.88 -8.07
C THR A 80 -7.51 1.42 -8.31
N ARG A 81 -7.40 0.58 -7.27
CA ARG A 81 -7.89 -0.81 -7.27
C ARG A 81 -9.40 -0.88 -7.48
N MET A 82 -10.18 -0.02 -6.81
CA MET A 82 -11.63 0.09 -7.03
C MET A 82 -12.00 0.41 -8.47
N LYS A 83 -11.17 1.18 -9.19
CA LYS A 83 -11.41 1.57 -10.58
C LYS A 83 -11.01 0.50 -11.59
N HIS A 84 -9.83 -0.09 -11.41
CA HIS A 84 -9.21 -0.92 -12.44
C HIS A 84 -9.27 -2.43 -12.15
N SER A 85 -9.60 -2.83 -10.92
CA SER A 85 -9.62 -4.24 -10.50
C SER A 85 -11.05 -4.73 -10.31
N THR A 86 -11.31 -5.97 -10.71
CA THR A 86 -12.61 -6.63 -10.47
C THR A 86 -12.65 -7.35 -9.13
N LYS A 87 -11.49 -7.75 -8.60
CA LYS A 87 -11.39 -8.52 -7.35
C LYS A 87 -10.03 -8.29 -6.69
N VAL A 88 -10.00 -8.49 -5.37
CA VAL A 88 -8.77 -8.62 -4.58
C VAL A 88 -8.68 -10.05 -4.09
N LEU A 89 -7.56 -10.72 -4.34
CA LEU A 89 -7.37 -12.12 -3.96
C LEU A 89 -6.87 -12.24 -2.52
N SER A 90 -6.96 -13.44 -1.95
CA SER A 90 -6.38 -13.70 -0.61
C SER A 90 -4.86 -13.64 -0.68
N TYR A 91 -4.24 -12.90 0.26
CA TYR A 91 -2.80 -12.84 0.42
C TYR A 91 -2.22 -14.04 1.18
N GLU A 92 -3.06 -14.91 1.76
CA GLU A 92 -2.61 -16.10 2.51
C GLU A 92 -2.11 -17.22 1.58
N HIS A 93 -2.58 -17.21 0.33
CA HIS A 93 -2.20 -18.21 -0.66
C HIS A 93 -1.17 -17.60 -1.62
N ALA A 94 -0.07 -18.32 -1.87
CA ALA A 94 1.03 -17.83 -2.71
C ALA A 94 0.56 -17.32 -4.09
N PHE A 95 -0.40 -18.01 -4.73
CA PHE A 95 -0.96 -17.58 -6.00
C PHE A 95 -1.69 -16.23 -5.91
N GLY A 96 -2.53 -16.05 -4.89
CA GLY A 96 -3.24 -14.79 -4.67
C GLY A 96 -2.29 -13.65 -4.32
N PHE A 97 -1.28 -13.92 -3.49
CA PHE A 97 -0.21 -12.97 -3.17
C PHE A 97 0.54 -12.47 -4.42
N LEU A 98 0.97 -13.39 -5.30
CA LEU A 98 1.69 -13.04 -6.53
C LEU A 98 0.81 -12.26 -7.51
N LEU A 99 -0.43 -12.70 -7.74
CA LEU A 99 -1.36 -11.98 -8.61
C LEU A 99 -1.70 -10.59 -8.07
N ASN A 100 -1.88 -10.46 -6.75
CA ASN A 100 -2.09 -9.15 -6.13
C ASN A 100 -0.85 -8.25 -6.28
N THR A 101 0.36 -8.81 -6.26
CA THR A 101 1.61 -8.07 -6.52
C THR A 101 1.63 -7.52 -7.94
N LEU A 102 1.37 -8.36 -8.95
CA LEU A 102 1.27 -7.93 -10.34
C LEU A 102 0.21 -6.84 -10.51
N GLU A 103 -0.94 -7.05 -9.88
CA GLU A 103 -2.04 -6.10 -9.92
C GLU A 103 -1.65 -4.77 -9.27
N THR A 104 -0.93 -4.77 -8.15
CA THR A 104 -0.41 -3.55 -7.50
C THR A 104 0.46 -2.74 -8.47
N LYS A 105 1.37 -3.39 -9.21
CA LYS A 105 2.20 -2.68 -10.19
C LYS A 105 1.38 -2.13 -11.35
N ARG A 106 0.43 -2.92 -11.85
CA ARG A 106 -0.45 -2.51 -12.96
C ARG A 106 -1.29 -1.29 -12.57
N ILE A 107 -1.93 -1.31 -11.39
CA ILE A 107 -2.76 -0.19 -10.94
C ILE A 107 -1.92 1.04 -10.61
N GLU A 108 -0.69 0.89 -10.13
CA GLU A 108 0.24 2.02 -9.93
C GLU A 108 0.50 2.75 -11.25
N ILE A 109 0.86 2.00 -12.30
CA ILE A 109 1.14 2.55 -13.63
C ILE A 109 -0.10 3.26 -14.19
N LEU A 110 -1.27 2.62 -14.11
CA LEU A 110 -2.52 3.19 -14.60
C LEU A 110 -2.93 4.43 -13.79
N GLY A 111 -2.86 4.36 -12.47
CA GLY A 111 -3.20 5.46 -11.59
C GLY A 111 -2.29 6.67 -11.80
N LEU A 112 -0.98 6.47 -12.00
CA LEU A 112 -0.05 7.57 -12.26
C LEU A 112 -0.29 8.24 -13.61
N ARG A 113 -0.69 7.47 -14.63
CA ARG A 113 -1.08 8.03 -15.94
C ARG A 113 -2.32 8.92 -15.85
N GLU A 114 -3.20 8.65 -14.90
CA GLU A 114 -4.42 9.43 -14.69
C GLU A 114 -4.22 10.59 -13.69
N TRP A 115 -3.35 10.40 -12.71
CA TRP A 115 -3.06 11.36 -11.66
C TRP A 115 -1.57 11.35 -11.28
N GLU A 116 -0.80 12.18 -11.97
CA GLU A 116 0.65 12.30 -11.76
C GLU A 116 1.03 12.87 -10.38
N GLY A 117 0.10 13.59 -9.73
CA GLY A 117 0.33 14.25 -8.44
C GLY A 117 0.63 13.32 -7.26
N MET A 118 0.57 11.99 -7.45
CA MET A 118 0.98 11.01 -6.43
C MET A 118 2.46 10.63 -6.49
N GLY A 119 3.21 11.03 -7.53
CA GLY A 119 4.60 10.60 -7.70
C GLY A 119 5.49 10.88 -6.49
N SER A 120 5.43 12.09 -5.92
CA SER A 120 6.20 12.45 -4.72
C SER A 120 5.77 11.70 -3.46
N GLU A 121 4.49 11.35 -3.36
CA GLU A 121 3.94 10.57 -2.25
C GLU A 121 4.36 9.10 -2.34
N LEU A 122 4.40 8.53 -3.55
CA LEU A 122 4.88 7.18 -3.79
C LEU A 122 6.37 7.04 -3.48
N VAL A 123 7.20 7.99 -3.94
CA VAL A 123 8.65 8.02 -3.60
C VAL A 123 8.86 8.08 -2.08
N PHE A 124 8.10 8.92 -1.39
CA PHE A 124 8.16 9.00 0.07
C PHE A 124 7.73 7.69 0.75
N ASN A 125 6.59 7.13 0.33
CA ASN A 125 6.06 5.90 0.89
C ASN A 125 7.02 4.72 0.65
N GLU A 126 7.66 4.69 -0.51
CA GLU A 126 8.68 3.72 -0.84
C GLU A 126 9.86 3.78 0.14
N GLY A 127 10.37 4.98 0.42
CA GLY A 127 11.44 5.18 1.41
C GLY A 127 11.05 4.74 2.81
N ILE A 128 9.83 5.00 3.26
CA ILE A 128 9.35 4.53 4.58
C ILE A 128 9.11 3.02 4.60
N SER A 129 8.59 2.46 3.51
CA SER A 129 8.27 1.03 3.41
C SER A 129 9.48 0.13 3.68
N TRP A 130 10.69 0.63 3.41
CA TRP A 130 11.93 -0.08 3.73
C TRP A 130 11.99 -0.54 5.18
N MET A 131 11.49 0.26 6.13
CA MET A 131 11.48 -0.09 7.56
C MET A 131 10.56 -1.28 7.86
N SER A 132 9.38 -1.32 7.23
CA SER A 132 8.35 -2.33 7.48
C SER A 132 8.43 -3.56 6.58
N ARG A 133 9.20 -3.53 5.48
CA ARG A 133 9.40 -4.69 4.59
C ARG A 133 9.97 -5.87 5.35
N GLN A 134 9.51 -7.08 4.99
CA GLN A 134 10.01 -8.30 5.60
C GLN A 134 11.46 -8.56 5.18
N LEU A 135 12.28 -9.00 6.14
CA LEU A 135 13.66 -9.39 5.88
C LEU A 135 13.65 -10.80 5.28
N LEU A 136 14.16 -10.97 4.06
CA LEU A 136 14.17 -12.27 3.37
C LEU A 136 14.89 -13.36 4.16
N ASN A 137 15.89 -13.01 4.96
CA ASN A 137 16.61 -13.94 5.82
C ASN A 137 15.73 -14.57 6.92
N SER A 138 14.61 -13.92 7.27
CA SER A 138 13.65 -14.42 8.27
C SER A 138 12.52 -15.28 7.69
N ILE A 139 12.46 -15.42 6.36
CA ILE A 139 11.42 -16.18 5.67
C ILE A 139 12.03 -17.48 5.14
N TYR A 140 11.28 -18.57 5.24
CA TYR A 140 11.75 -19.90 4.83
C TYR A 140 10.96 -20.45 3.64
N GLY A 141 11.63 -21.31 2.87
CA GLY A 141 11.03 -22.08 1.79
C GLY A 141 10.46 -21.23 0.65
N ARG A 142 9.37 -21.70 0.04
CA ARG A 142 8.79 -21.08 -1.17
C ARG A 142 8.23 -19.68 -0.94
N TYR A 143 7.83 -19.35 0.29
CA TYR A 143 7.37 -18.01 0.64
C TYR A 143 8.50 -16.97 0.53
N LYS A 144 9.75 -17.35 0.82
CA LYS A 144 10.92 -16.47 0.65
C LYS A 144 11.07 -16.03 -0.80
N ILE A 145 10.91 -16.96 -1.75
CA ILE A 145 11.01 -16.67 -3.18
C ILE A 145 9.84 -15.80 -3.66
N ALA A 146 8.62 -16.07 -3.19
CA ALA A 146 7.45 -15.26 -3.52
C ALA A 146 7.58 -13.82 -3.00
N GLU A 147 8.02 -13.65 -1.75
CA GLU A 147 8.28 -12.34 -1.16
C GLU A 147 9.41 -11.62 -1.91
N ALA A 148 10.50 -12.31 -2.22
CA ALA A 148 11.61 -11.72 -2.97
C ALA A 148 11.19 -11.27 -4.37
N PHE A 149 10.39 -12.08 -5.07
CA PHE A 149 9.76 -11.66 -6.32
C PHE A 149 8.92 -10.40 -6.12
N SER A 150 8.06 -10.36 -5.09
CA SER A 150 7.19 -9.20 -4.85
C SER A 150 7.98 -7.92 -4.57
N GLN A 151 9.02 -8.00 -3.72
CA GLN A 151 9.90 -6.87 -3.45
C GLN A 151 10.61 -6.41 -4.72
N TYR A 152 11.31 -7.31 -5.42
CA TYR A 152 12.11 -6.96 -6.59
C TYR A 152 11.25 -6.44 -7.75
N PHE A 153 10.08 -7.05 -7.98
CA PHE A 153 9.17 -6.64 -9.05
C PHE A 153 8.58 -5.24 -8.83
N LEU A 154 8.23 -4.93 -7.58
CA LEU A 154 7.62 -3.63 -7.28
C LEU A 154 8.65 -2.50 -7.27
N THR A 155 9.86 -2.76 -6.76
CA THR A 155 10.82 -1.71 -6.37
C THR A 155 12.18 -1.78 -7.04
N GLY A 156 12.53 -2.91 -7.64
CA GLY A 156 13.85 -3.17 -8.23
C GLY A 156 14.94 -3.52 -7.20
N TYR A 157 14.61 -3.74 -5.93
CA TYR A 157 15.59 -4.10 -4.90
C TYR A 157 15.03 -5.12 -3.89
N LEU A 158 15.92 -5.71 -3.08
CA LEU A 158 15.58 -6.72 -2.06
C LEU A 158 16.00 -6.27 -0.67
N LYS A 159 15.20 -6.60 0.36
CA LYS A 159 15.59 -6.45 1.76
C LYS A 159 16.10 -7.78 2.32
N GLY A 160 17.41 -7.94 2.34
CA GLY A 160 18.10 -9.15 2.80
C GLY A 160 18.68 -9.97 1.65
N GLU A 161 19.02 -11.21 1.94
CA GLU A 161 19.82 -12.05 1.03
C GLU A 161 19.05 -13.27 0.51
N LEU A 162 19.24 -13.54 -0.78
CA LEU A 162 18.91 -14.80 -1.43
C LEU A 162 20.19 -15.62 -1.58
N PHE A 163 20.10 -16.94 -1.45
CA PHE A 163 21.28 -17.81 -1.51
C PHE A 163 21.28 -18.64 -2.80
N GLY A 164 22.48 -18.89 -3.35
CA GLY A 164 22.64 -19.63 -4.60
C GLY A 164 21.98 -18.92 -5.80
N GLY A 165 21.52 -19.70 -6.79
CA GLY A 165 20.89 -19.18 -8.01
C GLY A 165 19.44 -18.69 -7.83
N GLU A 166 18.99 -18.42 -6.60
CA GLU A 166 17.65 -17.89 -6.32
C GLU A 166 17.47 -16.47 -6.84
N PHE A 167 18.50 -15.63 -6.71
CA PHE A 167 18.46 -14.25 -7.21
C PHE A 167 18.25 -14.20 -8.73
N ASP A 168 19.01 -14.99 -9.48
CA ASP A 168 18.87 -15.05 -10.94
C ASP A 168 17.47 -15.54 -11.37
N LYS A 169 16.87 -16.45 -10.59
CA LYS A 169 15.49 -16.89 -10.85
C LYS A 169 14.50 -15.76 -10.62
N VAL A 170 14.63 -15.01 -9.51
CA VAL A 170 13.77 -13.87 -9.21
C VAL A 170 13.92 -12.79 -10.28
N LYS A 171 15.14 -12.40 -10.61
CA LYS A 171 15.43 -11.39 -11.63
C LYS A 171 14.85 -11.78 -12.99
N ARG A 172 15.09 -13.02 -13.44
CA ARG A 172 14.49 -13.49 -14.70
C ARG A 172 12.97 -13.45 -14.66
N ALA A 173 12.34 -13.76 -13.53
CA ALA A 173 10.89 -13.74 -13.41
C ALA A 173 10.30 -12.32 -13.44
N THR A 174 11.06 -11.30 -13.04
CA THR A 174 10.59 -9.89 -13.07
C THR A 174 10.77 -9.20 -14.41
N ASP A 175 11.62 -9.74 -15.29
CA ASP A 175 11.92 -9.17 -16.60
C ASP A 175 10.87 -9.55 -17.68
N TYR A 176 9.93 -10.45 -17.36
CA TYR A 176 8.79 -10.84 -18.23
C TYR A 176 7.53 -10.03 -17.91
#